data_AF-A0A4Q3S0N9-F1
#
_entry.id   AF-A0A4Q3S0N9-F1
#
_cell.length_a   1.000
_cell.length_b   1.000
_cell.length_c   1.000
_cell.angle_alpha   90.00
_cell.angle_beta   90.00
_cell.angle_gamma   90.00
#
_symmetry.space_group_name_H-M   'P 1'
#
loop_
_entity.id
_entity.type
_entity.pdbx_description
1 polymer ?
#
loop_
_entity_poly.entity_id
_entity_poly.type
_entity_poly.pdbx_seq_one_letter_code
_entity_poly.pdbx_strand_id
1 'polypeptide(L)' 'MDPVTFPKGYNQVMPYLILEDATSFQNFMQKVFGATEKMKVLRDDKTIMHGELQLGDSVIMFA' A
#
# COMPACT_ATOMS: atom_id res chain seq x y z
N MET A 1 26.42 -12.19 -9.75
CA MET A 1 25.69 -11.12 -9.04
C MET A 1 25.18 -11.74 -7.76
N ASP A 2 25.45 -11.11 -6.62
CA ASP A 2 24.89 -11.57 -5.35
C ASP A 2 23.36 -11.42 -5.40
N PRO A 3 22.60 -12.36 -4.80
CA PRO A 3 21.14 -12.29 -4.81
C PRO A 3 20.67 -11.03 -4.09
N VAL A 4 19.76 -10.28 -4.71
CA VAL A 4 19.16 -9.08 -4.12
C VAL A 4 18.25 -9.51 -2.99
N THR A 5 18.62 -9.17 -1.75
CA THR A 5 17.83 -9.48 -0.55
C THR A 5 16.95 -8.28 -0.19
N PHE A 6 15.63 -8.47 -0.20
CA PHE A 6 14.65 -7.50 0.29
C PHE A 6 13.74 -8.15 1.34
N PRO A 7 13.06 -7.36 2.18
CA PRO A 7 12.21 -7.89 3.23
C PRO A 7 11.13 -8.82 2.69
N LYS A 8 10.90 -9.94 3.39
CA LYS A 8 9.86 -10.91 3.02
C LYS A 8 8.49 -10.22 2.98
N GLY A 9 7.72 -10.48 1.93
CA GLY A 9 6.39 -9.89 1.75
C GLY A 9 6.40 -8.46 1.20
N TYR A 10 7.52 -8.02 0.63
CA TYR A 10 7.64 -6.80 -0.16
C TYR A 10 8.23 -7.13 -1.53
N ASN A 11 7.96 -6.30 -2.53
CA ASN A 11 8.53 -6.45 -3.85
C ASN A 11 9.85 -5.68 -3.95
N GLN A 12 10.72 -6.10 -4.87
CA GLN A 12 11.96 -5.38 -5.18
C GLN A 12 11.70 -3.92 -5.61
N VAL A 13 10.57 -3.67 -6.28
CA VAL A 13 10.07 -2.34 -6.62
C VAL A 13 8.59 -2.28 -6.25
N MET A 14 8.20 -1.23 -5.55
CA MET A 14 6.82 -0.98 -5.14
C MET A 14 6.45 0.46 -5.47
N PRO A 15 5.32 0.69 -6.14
CA PRO A 15 4.86 2.04 -6.40
C PRO A 15 4.43 2.71 -5.08
N TYR A 16 4.76 3.99 -4.96
CA TYR A 16 4.16 4.88 -3.97
C TYR A 16 3.25 5.87 -4.69
N LEU A 17 1.94 5.72 -4.51
CA LEU A 17 0.94 6.56 -5.16
C LEU A 17 0.62 7.78 -4.29
N ILE A 18 0.62 8.96 -4.89
CA ILE A 18 0.14 10.19 -4.26
C ILE A 18 -1.25 10.47 -4.80
N LEU A 19 -2.25 10.44 -3.93
CA LEU A 19 -3.64 10.42 -4.31
C LEU A 19 -4.35 11.65 -3.73
N GLU A 20 -5.34 12.16 -4.46
CA GLU A 20 -6.20 13.22 -3.95
C GLU A 20 -7.10 12.69 -2.81
N ASP A 21 -7.57 11.44 -2.93
CA ASP A 21 -8.34 10.75 -1.89
C ASP A 21 -7.85 9.31 -1.71
N ALA A 22 -6.88 9.17 -0.79
CA ALA A 22 -6.32 7.88 -0.40
C ALA A 22 -7.36 6.94 0.25
N THR A 23 -8.36 7.47 0.95
CA THR A 23 -9.39 6.66 1.60
C THR A 23 -10.28 5.99 0.55
N SER A 24 -10.70 6.73 -0.47
CA SER A 24 -11.46 6.20 -1.59
C SER A 24 -10.67 5.17 -2.39
N PHE A 25 -9.39 5.41 -2.64
CA PHE A 25 -8.50 4.43 -3.27
C PHE A 25 -8.41 3.14 -2.44
N GLN A 26 -8.18 3.26 -1.13
CA GLN A 26 -8.12 2.10 -0.24
C GLN A 26 -9.42 1.28 -0.32
N ASN A 27 -10.57 1.94 -0.23
CA ASN A 27 -11.88 1.29 -0.31
C ASN A 27 -12.10 0.59 -1.65
N PHE A 28 -11.70 1.22 -2.75
CA PHE A 28 -11.80 0.65 -4.09
C PHE A 28 -10.94 -0.62 -4.22
N MET A 29 -9.68 -0.55 -3.81
CA MET A 29 -8.75 -1.69 -3.86
C MET A 29 -9.25 -2.86 -3.01
N GLN A 30 -9.79 -2.58 -1.82
CA GLN A 30 -10.37 -3.62 -0.97
C GLN A 30 -11.64 -4.24 -1.58
N LYS A 31 -12.56 -3.43 -2.10
CA LYS A 31 -13.86 -3.92 -2.61
C LYS A 31 -13.78 -4.59 -3.98
N VAL A 32 -12.97 -4.05 -4.89
CA VAL A 32 -12.94 -4.50 -6.29
C VAL A 32 -11.85 -5.53 -6.53
N PHE A 33 -10.67 -5.33 -5.92
CA PHE A 33 -9.51 -6.19 -6.13
C PHE A 33 -9.28 -7.18 -4.98
N GLY A 34 -10.02 -7.06 -3.88
CA GLY A 34 -9.82 -7.90 -2.70
C GLY A 34 -8.48 -7.65 -2.01
N ALA A 35 -7.90 -6.45 -2.16
CA ALA A 35 -6.67 -6.09 -1.47
C ALA A 35 -6.91 -6.03 0.05
N THR A 36 -5.91 -6.35 0.85
CA THR A 36 -5.99 -6.28 2.32
C THR A 36 -5.10 -5.17 2.87
N GLU A 37 -5.56 -4.53 3.94
CA GLU A 37 -4.75 -3.53 4.65
C GLU A 37 -3.58 -4.23 5.35
N LYS A 38 -2.36 -3.83 5.00
CA LYS A 38 -1.13 -4.31 5.63
C LYS A 38 -0.65 -3.32 6.70
N MET A 39 -0.71 -2.02 6.39
CA MET A 39 -0.38 -0.94 7.31
C MET A 39 -1.21 0.30 6.96
N LYS A 40 -1.53 1.09 7.97
CA LYS A 40 -2.16 2.40 7.82
C LYS A 40 -1.73 3.33 8.94
N VAL A 41 -1.23 4.49 8.57
CA VAL A 41 -0.89 5.58 9.48
C VAL A 41 -1.72 6.79 9.07
N LEU A 42 -2.45 7.35 10.03
CA LEU A 42 -3.29 8.52 9.83
C LEU A 42 -2.57 9.79 10.29
N ARG A 43 -2.92 10.92 9.68
CA ARG A 43 -2.63 12.26 10.21
C ARG A 43 -3.60 12.61 11.35
N ASP A 44 -3.35 13.73 12.02
CA ASP A 44 -4.23 14.25 13.07
C ASP A 44 -5.65 14.56 12.57
N ASP A 45 -5.78 14.98 11.31
CA ASP A 45 -7.06 15.23 10.64
C ASP A 45 -7.76 13.94 10.14
N LYS A 46 -7.20 12.77 10.46
CA LYS A 46 -7.68 11.43 10.08
C LYS A 46 -7.56 11.09 8.59
N THR A 47 -6.91 11.92 7.78
CA THR A 47 -6.50 11.53 6.43
C THR A 47 -5.36 10.52 6.49
N ILE A 48 -5.18 9.72 5.44
CA ILE A 48 -4.10 8.73 5.38
C ILE A 48 -2.78 9.49 5.15
N MET A 49 -1.83 9.31 6.06
CA MET A 49 -0.46 9.80 5.89
C MET A 49 0.38 8.81 5.07
N HIS A 50 0.19 7.53 5.36
CA HIS A 50 0.87 6.41 4.72
C HIS A 50 0.00 5.16 4.83
N GLY A 51 -0.25 4.51 3.71
CA GLY A 51 -0.97 3.24 3.64
C GLY A 51 -0.19 2.20 2.84
N GLU A 52 -0.35 0.94 3.23
CA GLU A 52 0.11 -0.22 2.48
C GLU A 52 -1.05 -1.18 2.25
N LEU A 53 -1.24 -1.56 0.99
CA LEU A 53 -2.17 -2.60 0.59
C LEU A 53 -1.44 -3.81 0.04
N GLN A 54 -1.83 -5.00 0.51
CA GLN A 54 -1.40 -6.28 -0.04
C GLN A 54 -2.41 -6.72 -1.12
N LEU A 55 -1.93 -7.03 -2.32
CA LEU A 55 -2.70 -7.62 -3.41
C LEU A 55 -1.93 -8.81 -3.98
N GLY A 56 -2.44 -10.02 -3.76
CA GLY A 56 -1.69 -11.25 -4.04
C GLY A 56 -0.36 -11.23 -3.29
N ASP A 57 0.75 -11.32 -4.01
CA ASP A 57 2.11 -11.26 -3.44
C ASP A 57 2.76 -9.86 -3.53
N SER A 58 2.00 -8.85 -3.94
CA SER A 58 2.52 -7.48 -4.13
C SER A 58 2.00 -6.48 -3.11
N VAL A 59 2.82 -5.48 -2.82
CA VAL A 59 2.49 -4.35 -1.94
C VAL A 59 2.42 -3.06 -2.76
N ILE A 60 1.35 -2.31 -2.56
CA ILE A 60 1.19 -0.95 -3.08
C ILE A 60 1.24 0.01 -1.89
N MET A 61 2.12 1.00 -1.96
CA MET A 61 2.18 2.08 -0.98
C MET A 61 1.43 3.31 -1.50
N PHE A 62 0.81 4.07 -0.60
CA PHE A 62 0.06 5.26 -0.98
C PHE A 62 -0.04 6.29 0.15
N ALA A 63 -0.30 7.54 -0.22
CA ALA A 63 -0.70 8.64 0.66
C ALA A 63 -1.81 9.46 0.01
#